data_AF-A0A7C4ATY0-F1
#
_entry.id   AF-A0A7C4ATY0-F1
#
_cell.length_a   1.000
_cell.length_b   1.000
_cell.length_c   1.000
_cell.angle_alpha   90.00
_cell.angle_beta   90.00
_cell.angle_gamma   90.00
#
_symmetry.space_group_name_H-M   'P 1'
#
loop_
_entity.id
_entity.type
_entity.pdbx_description
1 polymer ?
#
loop_
_entity_poly.entity_id
_entity_poly.type
_entity_poly.pdbx_seq_one_letter_code
_entity_poly.pdbx_strand_id
1 'polypeptide(L)'
;MRKLIFLILMFPVISLSGEENLLIKTLKGHTAWVRSVNFSPDGKYIVSGSEDETIKLWDVSNGSCIRTLEGHIGYVYSVNFSPDGKYIASGSGDETIELWELTDLIKGLDLVRIFDEGNIEEINSLINRNIVDINRAFLISAVYGHTEIVKKLIEKGVDVNVKNNYGDTPLILAASNGRAETVKILIEKGADVNVKNNYDSTALIWAAGNGHTDVVKTLIERGADVNVKDNYGDTALILAARKGHTEIVKILIEKGVDVKNSDGDKALFYAIGNGDTEIVKILIEKGVDVKNNYGDIALFWAAWHGHTEIKTILEAYLTRKISG
;
A
#
# COMPACT_ATOMS: atom_id res chain seq x y z
N MET A 1 2.82 2.31 84.51
CA MET A 1 1.70 1.35 84.66
C MET A 1 0.76 1.57 83.47
N ARG A 2 0.47 0.51 82.69
CA ARG A 2 -0.52 0.37 81.60
C ARG A 2 -0.22 1.13 80.28
N LYS A 3 0.24 0.45 79.21
CA LYS A 3 -0.47 -0.41 78.21
C LYS A 3 -1.32 0.44 77.24
N LEU A 4 -1.06 0.50 75.93
CA LEU A 4 -1.26 -0.50 74.84
C LEU A 4 -0.34 -0.10 73.64
N ILE A 5 0.48 -0.96 73.00
CA ILE A 5 0.19 -2.10 72.07
C ILE A 5 -0.49 -1.61 70.78
N PHE A 6 -0.13 -1.91 69.53
CA PHE A 6 0.87 -2.69 68.75
C PHE A 6 0.71 -2.12 67.30
N LEU A 7 1.66 -2.14 66.36
CA LEU A 7 1.93 -3.30 65.50
C LEU A 7 3.14 -2.96 64.60
N ILE A 8 4.18 -3.78 64.70
CA ILE A 8 5.31 -3.90 63.77
C ILE A 8 4.86 -4.74 62.56
N LEU A 9 5.46 -4.49 61.38
CA LEU A 9 5.76 -5.39 60.24
C LEU A 9 5.83 -4.52 58.97
N MET A 10 6.76 -4.59 58.01
CA MET A 10 7.84 -5.52 57.68
C MET A 10 8.65 -4.92 56.50
N PHE A 11 9.97 -4.74 56.66
CA PHE A 11 11.06 -4.80 55.63
C PHE A 11 11.04 -3.92 54.34
N PRO A 12 12.21 -3.74 53.68
CA PRO A 12 12.63 -2.55 52.94
C PRO A 12 12.45 -2.72 51.42
N VAL A 13 12.28 -1.62 50.70
CA VAL A 13 12.31 -1.61 49.23
C VAL A 13 13.12 -0.39 48.80
N ILE A 14 14.44 -0.57 48.67
CA ILE A 14 15.17 -0.73 47.40
C ILE A 14 15.55 0.64 46.80
N SER A 15 16.85 0.90 46.83
CA SER A 15 17.55 1.79 45.91
C SER A 15 17.20 1.45 44.46
N LEU A 16 16.76 2.44 43.69
CA LEU A 16 16.86 2.48 42.22
C LEU A 16 17.41 3.88 41.91
N SER A 17 18.73 4.10 41.80
CA SER A 17 19.54 3.86 40.61
C SER A 17 18.76 3.92 39.30
N GLY A 18 18.87 5.06 38.63
CA GLY A 18 18.45 5.25 37.26
C GLY A 18 18.62 6.72 36.93
N GLU A 19 19.82 7.10 36.49
CA GLU A 19 19.97 8.32 35.69
C GLU A 19 18.92 8.24 34.58
N GLU A 20 17.92 9.12 34.59
CA GLU A 20 17.06 9.29 33.43
C GLU A 20 17.98 9.70 32.29
N ASN A 21 18.26 8.76 31.40
CA ASN A 21 19.03 9.04 30.21
C ASN A 21 18.17 9.97 29.35
N LEU A 22 18.37 11.28 29.50
CA LEU A 22 17.68 12.34 28.75
C LEU A 22 17.94 12.26 27.24
N LEU A 23 18.90 11.42 26.82
CA LEU A 23 19.16 11.13 25.42
C LEU A 23 17.99 10.34 24.80
N ILE A 24 17.19 11.01 23.98
CA ILE A 24 16.08 10.39 23.26
C ILE A 24 16.61 9.59 22.05
N LYS A 25 17.55 10.15 21.28
CA LYS A 25 18.06 9.52 20.04
C LYS A 25 19.40 10.10 19.61
N THR A 26 20.28 9.26 19.07
CA THR A 26 21.53 9.70 18.41
C THR A 26 21.39 9.55 16.89
N LEU A 27 21.49 10.67 16.16
CA LEU A 27 21.46 10.68 14.70
C LEU A 27 22.88 10.44 14.16
N LYS A 28 23.11 9.32 13.47
CA LYS A 28 24.42 8.96 12.88
C LYS A 28 24.34 9.00 11.36
N GLY A 29 25.30 9.68 10.72
CA GLY A 29 25.38 9.69 9.25
C GLY A 29 26.39 10.67 8.65
N HIS A 30 26.83 11.70 9.38
CA HIS A 30 28.00 12.50 8.99
C HIS A 30 29.30 11.71 9.21
N THR A 31 30.30 11.97 8.37
CA THR A 31 31.62 11.30 8.39
C THR A 31 32.72 12.15 9.03
N ALA A 32 32.43 13.41 9.34
CA ALA A 32 33.32 14.34 10.05
C ALA A 32 32.56 15.10 11.16
N TRP A 33 33.19 16.12 11.76
CA TRP A 33 32.59 16.87 12.86
C TRP A 33 31.36 17.67 12.40
N VAL A 34 30.24 17.45 13.09
CA VAL A 34 29.02 18.26 12.92
C VAL A 34 29.25 19.62 13.58
N ARG A 35 29.20 20.68 12.77
CA ARG A 35 29.50 22.05 13.20
C ARG A 35 28.28 22.84 13.60
N SER A 36 27.13 22.54 12.99
CA SER A 36 25.90 23.30 13.19
C SER A 36 24.69 22.38 13.10
N VAL A 37 23.68 22.62 13.94
CA VAL A 37 22.39 21.92 13.94
C VAL A 37 21.26 22.91 14.21
N ASN A 38 20.10 22.72 13.59
CA ASN A 38 18.92 23.55 13.83
C ASN A 38 17.61 22.78 13.61
N PHE A 39 16.56 23.13 14.34
CA PHE A 39 15.22 22.58 14.12
C PHE A 39 14.48 23.41 13.06
N SER A 40 13.60 22.76 12.30
CA SER A 40 12.61 23.49 11.51
C SER A 40 11.62 24.23 12.44
N PRO A 41 10.99 25.33 11.98
CA PRO A 41 10.04 26.10 12.78
C PRO A 41 8.84 25.28 13.30
N ASP A 42 8.46 24.22 12.58
CA ASP A 42 7.39 23.29 12.96
C ASP A 42 7.87 22.09 13.79
N GLY A 43 9.19 21.99 14.04
CA GLY A 43 9.81 20.93 14.84
C GLY A 43 9.83 19.54 14.18
N LYS A 44 9.40 19.41 12.92
CA LYS A 44 9.36 18.11 12.22
C LYS A 44 10.73 17.65 11.74
N TYR A 45 11.63 18.60 11.48
CA TYR A 45 12.92 18.35 10.86
C TYR A 45 14.08 18.92 11.67
N ILE A 46 15.24 18.29 11.51
CA ILE A 46 16.53 18.84 11.92
C ILE A 46 17.37 19.01 10.65
N VAL A 47 18.12 20.10 10.57
CA VAL A 47 19.20 20.27 9.58
C VAL A 47 20.53 20.29 10.31
N SER A 48 21.56 19.68 9.73
CA SER A 48 22.93 19.71 10.24
C SER A 48 23.94 20.02 9.15
N GLY A 49 24.96 20.82 9.46
CA GLY A 49 26.12 21.09 8.61
C GLY A 49 27.40 20.50 9.23
N SER A 50 28.30 19.98 8.39
CA SER A 50 29.47 19.21 8.82
C SER A 50 30.74 19.59 8.06
N GLU A 51 31.89 19.23 8.64
CA GLU A 51 33.20 19.26 7.97
C GLU A 51 33.34 18.23 6.85
N ASP A 52 32.38 17.32 6.68
CA ASP A 52 32.36 16.41 5.54
C ASP A 52 31.81 17.06 4.26
N GLU A 53 31.74 18.39 4.24
CA GLU A 53 31.29 19.23 3.12
C GLU A 53 29.79 19.09 2.81
N THR A 54 29.05 18.29 3.60
CA THR A 54 27.62 18.06 3.39
C THR A 54 26.73 18.74 4.41
N ILE A 55 25.47 18.94 4.00
CA ILE A 55 24.36 19.25 4.88
C ILE A 55 23.45 18.02 4.91
N LYS A 56 22.88 17.67 6.07
CA LYS A 56 21.89 16.60 6.19
C LYS A 56 20.59 17.11 6.76
N LEU A 57 19.50 16.67 6.16
CA LEU A 57 18.14 16.89 6.63
C LEU A 57 17.65 15.59 7.29
N TRP A 58 17.09 15.69 8.49
CA TRP A 58 16.70 14.55 9.32
C TRP A 58 15.24 14.65 9.73
N ASP A 59 14.59 13.49 9.83
CA ASP A 59 13.25 13.34 10.40
C ASP A 59 13.35 13.22 11.92
N VAL A 60 12.64 14.08 12.66
CA VAL A 60 12.69 14.08 14.12
C VAL A 60 12.02 12.85 14.73
N SER A 61 10.93 12.36 14.14
CA SER A 61 10.14 11.25 14.67
C SER A 61 10.92 9.94 14.67
N ASN A 62 11.49 9.59 13.51
CA ASN A 62 12.17 8.32 13.32
C ASN A 62 13.71 8.44 13.40
N GLY A 63 14.26 9.64 13.24
CA GLY A 63 15.70 9.90 13.32
C GLY A 63 16.48 9.51 12.06
N SER A 64 15.79 9.29 10.95
CA SER A 64 16.40 8.92 9.69
C SER A 64 16.94 10.15 8.97
N CYS A 65 18.05 9.98 8.24
CA CYS A 65 18.51 10.99 7.29
C CYS A 65 17.58 10.98 6.06
N ILE A 66 16.86 12.07 5.82
CA ILE A 66 15.93 12.27 4.70
C ILE A 66 16.71 12.57 3.42
N ARG A 67 17.66 13.51 3.50
CA ARG A 67 18.52 13.89 2.38
C ARG A 67 19.91 14.26 2.86
N THR A 68 20.88 13.99 2.01
CA THR A 68 22.21 14.63 2.06
C THR A 68 22.24 15.64 0.93
N LEU A 69 22.55 16.89 1.25
CA LEU A 69 22.73 17.97 0.28
C LEU A 69 24.22 18.12 0.04
N GLU A 70 24.59 17.97 -1.22
CA GLU A 70 25.96 18.06 -1.72
C GLU A 70 26.00 19.26 -2.67
N GLY A 71 26.85 20.24 -2.38
CA GLY A 71 26.95 21.49 -3.14
C GLY A 71 28.17 22.31 -2.70
N HIS A 72 28.32 22.46 -1.39
CA HIS A 72 29.54 23.00 -0.80
C HIS A 72 30.77 22.12 -1.07
N ILE A 73 31.91 22.77 -1.29
CA ILE A 73 33.22 22.14 -1.53
C ILE A 73 34.20 22.43 -0.37
N GLY A 74 33.65 22.87 0.76
CA GLY A 74 34.37 23.22 1.97
C GLY A 74 33.51 22.94 3.21
N TYR A 75 34.08 23.15 4.38
CA TYR A 75 33.41 22.82 5.65
C TYR A 75 32.18 23.69 5.86
N VAL A 76 31.05 23.06 6.16
CA VAL A 76 29.80 23.77 6.43
C VAL A 76 29.77 24.20 7.88
N TYR A 77 29.95 25.49 8.14
CA TYR A 77 30.04 26.03 9.49
C TYR A 77 28.70 26.46 10.08
N SER A 78 27.71 26.74 9.24
CA SER A 78 26.40 27.23 9.69
C SER A 78 25.29 26.70 8.82
N VAL A 79 24.19 26.28 9.45
CA VAL A 79 22.93 25.96 8.78
C VAL A 79 21.76 26.57 9.56
N ASN A 80 20.73 27.04 8.86
CA ASN A 80 19.54 27.57 9.49
C ASN A 80 18.30 27.39 8.61
N PHE A 81 17.14 27.17 9.22
CA PHE A 81 15.87 27.24 8.53
C PHE A 81 15.39 28.70 8.42
N SER A 82 14.71 29.03 7.33
CA SER A 82 13.93 30.26 7.26
C SER A 82 12.79 30.21 8.29
N PRO A 83 12.35 31.36 8.84
CA PRO A 83 11.25 31.38 9.83
C PRO A 83 9.94 30.77 9.34
N ASP A 84 9.70 30.78 8.02
CA ASP A 84 8.53 30.17 7.38
C ASP A 84 8.72 28.69 7.01
N GLY A 85 9.91 28.12 7.30
CA GLY A 85 10.26 26.73 7.05
C GLY A 85 10.45 26.36 5.57
N LYS A 86 10.47 27.32 4.65
CA LYS A 86 10.58 27.03 3.20
C LYS A 86 11.99 26.84 2.71
N TYR A 87 12.97 27.43 3.38
CA TYR A 87 14.35 27.43 2.94
C TYR A 87 15.30 26.99 4.04
N ILE A 88 16.41 26.42 3.62
CA ILE A 88 17.60 26.23 4.46
C ILE A 88 18.67 27.15 3.88
N ALA A 89 19.34 27.93 4.72
CA ALA A 89 20.54 28.65 4.35
C ALA A 89 21.75 27.96 4.97
N SER A 90 22.83 27.81 4.21
CA SER A 90 24.10 27.28 4.68
C SER A 90 25.25 28.20 4.35
N GLY A 91 26.22 28.29 5.26
CA GLY A 91 27.46 29.03 5.07
C GLY A 91 28.67 28.12 5.23
N SER A 92 29.61 28.21 4.30
CA SER A 92 30.74 27.29 4.17
C SER A 92 32.09 28.01 4.09
N GLY A 93 33.15 27.28 4.41
CA GLY A 93 34.54 27.71 4.23
C GLY A 93 34.97 27.86 2.77
N ASP A 94 34.13 27.46 1.81
CA ASP A 94 34.32 27.69 0.37
C ASP A 94 33.96 29.12 -0.07
N GLU A 95 33.77 30.03 0.88
CA GLU A 95 33.43 31.44 0.65
C GLU A 95 32.03 31.67 0.06
N THR A 96 31.15 30.66 0.11
CA THR A 96 29.77 30.75 -0.41
C THR A 96 28.69 30.64 0.67
N ILE A 97 27.51 31.16 0.32
CA ILE A 97 26.25 30.89 1.00
C ILE A 97 25.34 30.21 -0.01
N GLU A 98 24.80 29.05 0.36
CA GLU A 98 23.83 28.34 -0.47
C GLU A 98 22.45 28.39 0.18
N LEU A 99 21.43 28.60 -0.65
CA LEU A 99 20.03 28.61 -0.24
C LEU A 99 19.33 27.41 -0.89
N TRP A 100 18.74 26.57 -0.06
CA TRP A 100 18.12 25.32 -0.46
C TRP A 100 16.62 25.40 -0.22
N GLU A 101 15.82 25.09 -1.24
CA GLU A 101 14.37 25.03 -1.09
C GLU A 101 13.94 23.71 -0.44
N LEU A 102 13.31 23.77 0.74
CA LEU A 102 12.92 22.58 1.50
C LEU A 102 11.93 21.72 0.72
N THR A 103 11.00 22.36 -0.01
CA THR A 103 10.03 21.71 -0.88
C THR A 103 10.69 20.65 -1.77
N ASP A 104 11.82 20.98 -2.40
CA ASP A 104 12.52 20.10 -3.33
C ASP A 104 13.30 18.97 -2.63
N LEU A 105 13.70 19.21 -1.39
CA LEU A 105 14.44 18.26 -0.58
C LEU A 105 13.53 17.18 0.01
N ILE A 106 12.30 17.52 0.38
CA ILE A 106 11.33 16.54 0.92
C ILE A 106 10.36 15.99 -0.14
N LYS A 107 10.46 16.46 -1.41
CA LYS A 107 9.69 15.94 -2.55
C LYS A 107 9.78 14.40 -2.58
N GLY A 108 8.66 13.75 -2.26
CA GLY A 108 8.49 12.29 -2.29
C GLY A 108 8.50 11.57 -0.94
N LEU A 109 9.11 12.13 0.11
CA LEU A 109 9.25 11.48 1.44
C LEU A 109 8.12 11.82 2.42
N ASP A 110 7.54 13.01 2.33
CA ASP A 110 6.53 13.47 3.28
C ASP A 110 5.09 13.04 2.92
N LEU A 111 4.87 12.65 1.66
CA LEU A 111 3.53 12.37 1.13
C LEU A 111 2.91 11.08 1.67
N VAL A 112 3.70 10.02 1.82
CA VAL A 112 3.19 8.74 2.33
C VAL A 112 2.74 8.91 3.78
N ARG A 113 3.56 9.56 4.63
CA ARG A 113 3.26 9.84 6.04
C ARG A 113 2.05 10.77 6.20
N ILE A 114 2.01 11.87 5.45
CA ILE A 114 0.92 12.86 5.56
C ILE A 114 -0.41 12.26 5.12
N PHE A 115 -0.40 11.42 4.09
CA PHE A 115 -1.59 10.69 3.69
C PHE A 115 -1.89 9.51 4.65
N ASP A 116 -0.92 8.82 5.24
CA ASP A 116 -1.19 7.84 6.31
C ASP A 116 -1.95 8.48 7.48
N GLU A 117 -1.56 9.70 7.88
CA GLU A 117 -2.19 10.47 8.96
C GLU A 117 -3.56 11.07 8.57
N GLY A 118 -3.87 11.15 7.27
CA GLY A 118 -5.15 11.65 6.76
C GLY A 118 -5.40 13.15 7.02
N ASN A 119 -4.36 13.95 7.25
CA ASN A 119 -4.51 15.37 7.57
C ASN A 119 -4.88 16.20 6.33
N ILE A 120 -6.18 16.38 6.14
CA ILE A 120 -6.78 17.09 4.99
C ILE A 120 -6.27 18.54 4.88
N GLU A 121 -6.05 19.24 6.00
CA GLU A 121 -5.62 20.64 5.98
C GLU A 121 -4.17 20.77 5.51
N GLU A 122 -3.30 19.89 5.99
CA GLU A 122 -1.90 19.82 5.57
C GLU A 122 -1.80 19.48 4.08
N ILE A 123 -2.56 18.49 3.60
CA ILE A 123 -2.60 18.11 2.19
C ILE A 123 -3.10 19.27 1.30
N ASN A 124 -4.16 19.97 1.71
CA ASN A 124 -4.65 21.14 0.97
C ASN A 124 -3.64 22.29 0.95
N SER A 125 -2.95 22.53 2.07
CA SER A 125 -1.88 23.52 2.16
C SER A 125 -0.74 23.19 1.19
N LEU A 126 -0.30 21.94 1.13
CA LEU A 126 0.76 21.49 0.23
C LEU A 126 0.38 21.66 -1.25
N ILE A 127 -0.85 21.31 -1.61
CA ILE A 127 -1.34 21.46 -2.99
C ILE A 127 -1.46 22.93 -3.36
N ASN A 128 -2.04 23.77 -2.49
CA ASN A 128 -2.19 25.21 -2.76
C ASN A 128 -0.83 25.92 -2.90
N ARG A 129 0.22 25.38 -2.28
CA ARG A 129 1.60 25.86 -2.39
C ARG A 129 2.34 25.28 -3.61
N ASN A 130 1.68 24.50 -4.46
CA ASN A 130 2.28 23.76 -5.58
C ASN A 130 3.47 22.86 -5.17
N ILE A 131 3.54 22.44 -3.91
CA ILE A 131 4.59 21.55 -3.38
C ILE A 131 4.38 20.12 -3.91
N VAL A 132 3.11 19.74 -4.02
CA VAL A 132 2.69 18.41 -4.45
C VAL A 132 1.89 18.56 -5.74
N ASP A 133 2.31 17.81 -6.77
CA ASP A 133 1.55 17.69 -8.00
C ASP A 133 0.14 17.15 -7.69
N ILE A 134 -0.89 17.85 -8.19
CA ILE A 134 -2.29 17.54 -7.87
C ILE A 134 -2.69 16.12 -8.31
N ASN A 135 -2.13 15.62 -9.42
CA ASN A 135 -2.39 14.27 -9.89
C ASN A 135 -1.76 13.25 -8.95
N ARG A 136 -0.53 13.51 -8.49
CA ARG A 136 0.15 12.67 -7.50
C ARG A 136 -0.62 12.63 -6.18
N ALA A 137 -1.07 13.79 -5.68
CA ALA A 137 -1.90 13.86 -4.48
C ALA A 137 -3.20 13.04 -4.64
N PHE A 138 -3.82 13.13 -5.83
CA PHE A 138 -5.05 12.43 -6.14
C PHE A 138 -4.86 10.90 -6.16
N LEU A 139 -3.81 10.42 -6.83
CA LEU A 139 -3.45 8.99 -6.87
C LEU A 139 -3.19 8.45 -5.45
N ILE A 140 -2.44 9.18 -4.63
CA ILE A 140 -2.13 8.77 -3.24
C ILE A 140 -3.40 8.78 -2.37
N SER A 141 -4.26 9.79 -2.51
CA SER A 141 -5.54 9.85 -1.79
C SER A 141 -6.42 8.62 -2.07
N ALA A 142 -6.38 8.10 -3.30
CA ALA A 142 -7.12 6.92 -3.70
C ALA A 142 -6.57 5.62 -3.10
N VAL A 143 -5.24 5.47 -3.01
CA VAL A 143 -4.56 4.33 -2.35
C VAL A 143 -4.99 4.21 -0.89
N TYR A 144 -5.03 5.33 -0.18
CA TYR A 144 -5.36 5.36 1.25
C TYR A 144 -6.85 5.43 1.55
N GLY A 145 -7.67 5.79 0.56
CA GLY A 145 -9.11 5.86 0.70
C GLY A 145 -9.60 7.15 1.37
N HIS A 146 -8.89 8.26 1.20
CA HIS A 146 -9.27 9.57 1.77
C HIS A 146 -10.37 10.23 0.94
N THR A 147 -11.59 9.76 1.12
CA THR A 147 -12.78 10.13 0.33
C THR A 147 -13.00 11.65 0.24
N GLU A 148 -12.82 12.38 1.34
CA GLU A 148 -13.00 13.83 1.37
C GLU A 148 -11.89 14.58 0.60
N ILE A 149 -10.68 14.04 0.58
CA ILE A 149 -9.58 14.59 -0.24
C ILE A 149 -9.86 14.30 -1.71
N VAL A 150 -10.21 13.06 -2.05
CA VAL A 150 -10.60 12.64 -3.41
C VAL A 150 -11.67 13.59 -3.97
N LYS A 151 -12.74 13.88 -3.20
CA LYS A 151 -13.81 14.81 -3.62
C LYS A 151 -13.27 16.22 -3.88
N LYS A 152 -12.51 16.80 -2.94
CA LYS A 152 -11.95 18.15 -3.07
C LYS A 152 -11.00 18.30 -4.27
N LEU A 153 -10.21 17.26 -4.58
CA LEU A 153 -9.30 17.29 -5.73
C LEU A 153 -10.05 17.24 -7.06
N ILE A 154 -11.14 16.49 -7.12
CA ILE A 154 -12.06 16.48 -8.27
C ILE A 154 -12.71 17.85 -8.45
N GLU A 155 -13.15 18.52 -7.38
CA GLU A 155 -13.67 19.89 -7.44
C GLU A 155 -12.65 20.91 -7.95
N LYS A 156 -11.36 20.69 -7.68
CA LYS A 156 -10.25 21.49 -8.22
C LYS A 156 -9.92 21.18 -9.69
N GLY A 157 -10.63 20.24 -10.32
CA GLY A 157 -10.50 19.93 -11.75
C GLY A 157 -9.41 18.92 -12.10
N VAL A 158 -8.97 18.07 -11.16
CA VAL A 158 -8.09 16.95 -11.50
C VAL A 158 -8.81 15.98 -12.44
N ASP A 159 -8.09 15.45 -13.43
CA ASP A 159 -8.63 14.38 -14.28
C ASP A 159 -8.83 13.11 -13.45
N VAL A 160 -10.08 12.64 -13.35
CA VAL A 160 -10.45 11.44 -12.60
C VAL A 160 -9.74 10.18 -13.11
N ASN A 161 -9.31 10.18 -14.38
CA ASN A 161 -8.67 9.06 -15.05
C ASN A 161 -7.14 9.24 -15.22
N VAL A 162 -6.53 10.15 -14.46
CA VAL A 162 -5.07 10.36 -14.50
C VAL A 162 -4.32 9.05 -14.26
N LYS A 163 -3.17 8.86 -14.91
CA LYS A 163 -2.35 7.65 -14.80
C LYS A 163 -1.02 7.93 -14.13
N ASN A 164 -0.56 7.00 -13.29
CA ASN A 164 0.81 6.97 -12.81
C ASN A 164 1.77 6.39 -13.87
N ASN A 165 3.05 6.24 -13.54
CA ASN A 165 4.07 5.67 -14.45
C ASN A 165 3.85 4.19 -14.82
N TYR A 166 3.04 3.47 -14.04
CA TYR A 166 2.61 2.09 -14.30
C TYR A 166 1.30 2.02 -15.08
N GLY A 167 0.71 3.17 -15.44
CA GLY A 167 -0.58 3.24 -16.11
C GLY A 167 -1.79 3.06 -15.19
N ASP A 168 -1.59 2.97 -13.87
CA ASP A 168 -2.70 2.81 -12.92
C ASP A 168 -3.47 4.12 -12.76
N THR A 169 -4.79 4.00 -12.80
CA THR A 169 -5.72 5.08 -12.45
C THR A 169 -6.01 5.09 -10.94
N PRO A 170 -6.56 6.19 -10.41
CA PRO A 170 -7.07 6.24 -9.04
C PRO A 170 -8.03 5.10 -8.73
N LEU A 171 -8.87 4.70 -9.71
CA LEU A 171 -9.80 3.58 -9.55
C LEU A 171 -9.07 2.25 -9.37
N ILE A 172 -8.04 1.98 -10.18
CA ILE A 172 -7.21 0.76 -10.05
C ILE A 172 -6.52 0.73 -8.69
N LEU A 173 -5.94 1.86 -8.25
CA LEU A 173 -5.25 1.98 -6.97
C LEU A 173 -6.19 1.80 -5.76
N ALA A 174 -7.37 2.43 -5.79
CA ALA A 174 -8.37 2.27 -4.74
C ALA A 174 -8.90 0.82 -4.69
N ALA A 175 -9.11 0.21 -5.85
CA ALA A 175 -9.61 -1.16 -5.96
C ALA A 175 -8.61 -2.20 -5.46
N SER A 176 -7.33 -2.05 -5.79
CA SER A 176 -6.27 -2.96 -5.32
C SER A 176 -6.05 -2.90 -3.80
N ASN A 177 -6.39 -1.77 -3.17
CA ASN A 177 -6.29 -1.52 -1.73
C ASN A 177 -7.62 -1.68 -0.97
N GLY A 178 -8.69 -2.15 -1.62
CA GLY A 178 -9.95 -2.44 -0.95
C GLY A 178 -10.73 -1.22 -0.48
N ARG A 179 -10.48 -0.03 -1.06
CA ARG A 179 -11.10 1.23 -0.64
C ARG A 179 -12.51 1.37 -1.24
N ALA A 180 -13.45 0.55 -0.78
CA ALA A 180 -14.79 0.43 -1.37
C ALA A 180 -15.54 1.76 -1.53
N GLU A 181 -15.51 2.63 -0.52
CA GLU A 181 -16.18 3.93 -0.60
C GLU A 181 -15.52 4.87 -1.61
N THR A 182 -14.18 4.84 -1.70
CA THR A 182 -13.44 5.62 -2.69
C THR A 182 -13.71 5.11 -4.11
N VAL A 183 -13.79 3.79 -4.30
CA VAL A 183 -14.19 3.19 -5.59
C VAL A 183 -15.55 3.70 -6.03
N LYS A 184 -16.55 3.72 -5.14
CA LYS A 184 -17.90 4.24 -5.45
C LYS A 184 -17.86 5.70 -5.89
N ILE A 185 -17.18 6.56 -5.11
CA ILE A 185 -17.03 7.99 -5.40
C ILE A 185 -16.35 8.21 -6.74
N LEU A 186 -15.24 7.51 -7.02
CA LEU A 186 -14.51 7.66 -8.28
C LEU A 186 -15.39 7.32 -9.49
N ILE A 187 -16.13 6.20 -9.43
CA ILE A 187 -17.05 5.80 -10.50
C ILE A 187 -18.18 6.82 -10.66
N GLU A 188 -18.77 7.32 -9.56
CA GLU A 188 -19.80 8.36 -9.58
C GLU A 188 -19.31 9.68 -10.16
N LYS A 189 -17.99 9.94 -10.07
CA LYS A 189 -17.32 11.11 -10.65
C LYS A 189 -16.75 10.87 -12.05
N GLY A 190 -17.10 9.75 -12.69
CA GLY A 190 -16.77 9.49 -14.10
C GLY A 190 -15.47 8.74 -14.34
N ALA A 191 -14.94 8.03 -13.33
CA ALA A 191 -13.84 7.09 -13.55
C ALA A 191 -14.27 5.98 -14.51
N ASP A 192 -13.46 5.70 -15.53
CA ASP A 192 -13.68 4.59 -16.45
C ASP A 192 -13.31 3.26 -15.77
N VAL A 193 -14.31 2.39 -15.62
CA VAL A 193 -14.23 1.12 -14.90
C VAL A 193 -13.33 0.11 -15.62
N ASN A 194 -13.13 0.25 -16.93
CA ASN A 194 -12.47 -0.76 -17.77
C ASN A 194 -11.07 -0.34 -18.24
N VAL A 195 -10.50 0.71 -17.65
CA VAL A 195 -9.13 1.13 -17.96
C VAL A 195 -8.13 0.02 -17.62
N LYS A 196 -7.21 -0.20 -18.56
CA LYS A 196 -6.03 -1.05 -18.39
C LYS A 196 -4.80 -0.21 -18.02
N ASN A 197 -4.02 -0.74 -17.08
CA ASN A 197 -2.67 -0.25 -16.79
C ASN A 197 -1.64 -0.83 -17.78
N ASN A 198 -0.34 -0.59 -17.55
CA ASN A 198 0.73 -1.08 -18.43
C ASN A 198 0.93 -2.60 -18.40
N TYR A 199 0.23 -3.31 -17.50
CA TYR A 199 0.20 -4.77 -17.40
C TYR A 199 -1.09 -5.36 -17.98
N ASP A 200 -1.87 -4.57 -18.73
CA ASP A 200 -3.21 -4.91 -19.20
C ASP A 200 -4.23 -5.24 -18.08
N SER A 201 -3.89 -4.97 -16.82
CA SER A 201 -4.75 -5.25 -15.66
C SER A 201 -5.77 -4.13 -15.45
N THR A 202 -6.99 -4.52 -15.05
CA THR A 202 -8.08 -3.61 -14.68
C THR A 202 -8.26 -3.55 -13.16
N ALA A 203 -9.09 -2.61 -12.70
CA ALA A 203 -9.48 -2.51 -11.29
C ALA A 203 -10.11 -3.81 -10.77
N LEU A 204 -10.89 -4.50 -11.61
CA LEU A 204 -11.53 -5.77 -11.26
C LEU A 204 -10.50 -6.89 -11.06
N ILE A 205 -9.50 -7.00 -11.93
CA ILE A 205 -8.43 -8.00 -11.83
C ILE A 205 -7.68 -7.84 -10.50
N TRP A 206 -7.28 -6.61 -10.15
CA TRP A 206 -6.57 -6.33 -8.90
C TRP A 206 -7.43 -6.55 -7.65
N ALA A 207 -8.68 -6.08 -7.65
CA ALA A 207 -9.60 -6.30 -6.53
C ALA A 207 -9.86 -7.79 -6.29
N ALA A 208 -10.03 -8.56 -7.37
CA ALA A 208 -10.24 -10.00 -7.31
C ALA A 208 -9.01 -10.75 -6.77
N GLY A 209 -7.80 -10.44 -7.27
CA GLY A 209 -6.57 -11.07 -6.80
C GLY A 209 -6.22 -10.74 -5.34
N ASN A 210 -6.59 -9.55 -4.86
CA ASN A 210 -6.33 -9.11 -3.48
C ASN A 210 -7.46 -9.43 -2.50
N GLY A 211 -8.58 -10.03 -2.94
CA GLY A 211 -9.62 -10.52 -2.03
C GLY A 211 -10.65 -9.47 -1.60
N HIS A 212 -10.78 -8.35 -2.33
CA HIS A 212 -11.66 -7.24 -1.97
C HIS A 212 -13.08 -7.44 -2.49
N THR A 213 -13.85 -8.32 -1.85
CA THR A 213 -15.19 -8.75 -2.29
C THR A 213 -16.17 -7.60 -2.55
N ASP A 214 -16.25 -6.61 -1.66
CA ASP A 214 -17.18 -5.48 -1.82
C ASP A 214 -16.83 -4.57 -3.01
N VAL A 215 -15.52 -4.42 -3.26
CA VAL A 215 -15.02 -3.71 -4.43
C VAL A 215 -15.36 -4.48 -5.70
N VAL A 216 -15.15 -5.80 -5.72
CA VAL A 216 -15.51 -6.65 -6.86
C VAL A 216 -17.00 -6.54 -7.19
N LYS A 217 -17.88 -6.66 -6.19
CA LYS A 217 -19.34 -6.49 -6.39
C LYS A 217 -19.66 -5.14 -7.01
N THR A 218 -19.11 -4.07 -6.42
CA THR A 218 -19.32 -2.69 -6.90
C THR A 218 -18.86 -2.53 -8.35
N LEU A 219 -17.66 -3.02 -8.71
CA LEU A 219 -17.12 -2.89 -10.06
C LEU A 219 -17.99 -3.64 -11.09
N ILE A 220 -18.42 -4.86 -10.79
CA ILE A 220 -19.29 -5.64 -11.68
C ILE A 220 -20.65 -4.96 -11.87
N GLU A 221 -21.25 -4.47 -10.79
CA GLU A 221 -22.51 -3.71 -10.84
C GLU A 221 -22.41 -2.43 -11.66
N ARG A 222 -21.21 -1.85 -11.76
CA ARG A 222 -20.91 -0.65 -12.53
C ARG A 222 -20.34 -0.94 -13.93
N GLY A 223 -20.45 -2.18 -14.41
CA GLY A 223 -20.15 -2.55 -15.79
C GLY A 223 -18.68 -2.92 -16.06
N ALA A 224 -17.95 -3.40 -15.06
CA ALA A 224 -16.64 -3.98 -15.27
C ALA A 224 -16.72 -5.23 -16.16
N ASP A 225 -15.88 -5.30 -17.19
CA ASP A 225 -15.73 -6.49 -18.02
C ASP A 225 -14.99 -7.59 -17.24
N VAL A 226 -15.72 -8.67 -16.94
CA VAL A 226 -15.25 -9.82 -16.17
C VAL A 226 -14.29 -10.74 -16.93
N ASN A 227 -14.20 -10.59 -18.26
CA ASN A 227 -13.41 -11.47 -19.13
C ASN A 227 -12.07 -10.86 -19.56
N VAL A 228 -11.73 -9.68 -19.04
CA VAL A 228 -10.45 -9.05 -19.36
C VAL A 228 -9.28 -9.92 -18.90
N LYS A 229 -8.27 -10.03 -19.76
CA LYS A 229 -6.98 -10.65 -19.48
C LYS A 229 -5.91 -9.60 -19.31
N ASP A 230 -5.07 -9.79 -18.29
CA ASP A 230 -3.81 -9.08 -18.14
C ASP A 230 -2.75 -9.63 -19.13
N ASN A 231 -1.54 -9.08 -19.08
CA ASN A 231 -0.44 -9.46 -19.97
C ASN A 231 0.14 -10.85 -19.66
N TYR A 232 -0.23 -11.48 -18.55
CA TYR A 232 0.06 -12.89 -18.23
C TYR A 232 -1.04 -13.83 -18.73
N GLY A 233 -2.14 -13.29 -19.25
CA GLY A 233 -3.30 -14.05 -19.69
C GLY A 233 -4.20 -14.48 -18.54
N ASP A 234 -4.11 -13.82 -17.38
CA ASP A 234 -4.93 -14.08 -16.20
C ASP A 234 -6.16 -13.16 -16.19
N THR A 235 -7.31 -13.75 -15.86
CA THR A 235 -8.57 -13.04 -15.62
C THR A 235 -8.79 -12.84 -14.12
N ALA A 236 -9.79 -12.04 -13.76
CA ALA A 236 -10.22 -11.90 -12.37
C ALA A 236 -10.58 -13.26 -11.73
N LEU A 237 -11.18 -14.18 -12.49
CA LEU A 237 -11.49 -15.54 -12.03
C LEU A 237 -10.23 -16.33 -11.71
N ILE A 238 -9.25 -16.32 -12.62
CA ILE A 238 -7.98 -17.05 -12.45
C ILE A 238 -7.25 -16.54 -11.21
N LEU A 239 -7.14 -15.22 -11.03
CA LEU A 239 -6.46 -14.64 -9.88
C LEU A 239 -7.18 -14.91 -8.56
N ALA A 240 -8.51 -14.81 -8.52
CA ALA A 240 -9.30 -15.12 -7.34
C ALA A 240 -9.13 -16.60 -6.93
N ALA A 241 -9.20 -17.53 -7.89
CA ALA A 241 -9.00 -18.96 -7.63
C ALA A 241 -7.57 -19.26 -7.17
N ARG A 242 -6.55 -18.68 -7.83
CA ARG A 242 -5.14 -18.82 -7.46
C ARG A 242 -4.83 -18.35 -6.03
N LYS A 243 -5.57 -17.36 -5.54
CA LYS A 243 -5.38 -16.78 -4.21
C LYS A 243 -6.37 -17.31 -3.16
N GLY A 244 -7.25 -18.25 -3.52
CA GLY A 244 -8.21 -18.87 -2.60
C GLY A 244 -9.40 -18.00 -2.23
N HIS A 245 -9.73 -16.97 -3.02
CA HIS A 245 -10.82 -16.04 -2.74
C HIS A 245 -12.18 -16.60 -3.18
N THR A 246 -12.67 -17.61 -2.46
CA THR A 246 -13.86 -18.40 -2.81
C THR A 246 -15.11 -17.56 -3.09
N GLU A 247 -15.38 -16.54 -2.26
CA GLU A 247 -16.57 -15.71 -2.43
C GLU A 247 -16.52 -14.90 -3.74
N ILE A 248 -15.34 -14.43 -4.13
CA ILE A 248 -15.13 -13.72 -5.39
C ILE A 248 -15.32 -14.67 -6.58
N VAL A 249 -14.83 -15.90 -6.49
CA VAL A 249 -15.06 -16.94 -7.51
C VAL A 249 -16.57 -17.19 -7.69
N LYS A 250 -17.34 -17.33 -6.60
CA LYS A 250 -18.80 -17.48 -6.66
C LYS A 250 -19.46 -16.30 -7.38
N ILE A 251 -19.13 -15.07 -6.97
CA ILE A 251 -19.71 -13.85 -7.55
C ILE A 251 -19.44 -13.77 -9.05
N LEU A 252 -18.21 -14.04 -9.49
CA LEU A 252 -17.84 -13.98 -10.91
C LEU A 252 -18.63 -15.00 -11.74
N ILE A 253 -18.76 -16.24 -11.23
CA ILE A 253 -19.54 -17.30 -11.88
C ILE A 253 -21.04 -16.96 -11.92
N GLU A 254 -21.60 -16.43 -10.84
CA GLU A 254 -23.01 -15.99 -10.78
C GLU A 254 -23.30 -14.85 -11.75
N LYS A 255 -22.31 -13.99 -12.02
CA LYS A 255 -22.40 -12.88 -12.96
C LYS A 255 -22.12 -13.29 -14.42
N GLY A 256 -22.02 -14.58 -14.69
CA GLY A 256 -22.05 -15.14 -16.04
C GLY A 256 -20.68 -15.32 -16.69
N VAL A 257 -19.59 -15.37 -15.91
CA VAL A 257 -18.29 -15.80 -16.44
C VAL A 257 -18.41 -17.23 -16.96
N ASP A 258 -18.09 -17.44 -18.24
CA ASP A 258 -17.97 -18.77 -18.80
C ASP A 258 -16.73 -19.45 -18.24
N VAL A 259 -16.92 -20.61 -17.62
CA VAL A 259 -15.87 -21.43 -17.03
C VAL A 259 -15.53 -22.66 -17.87
N LYS A 260 -16.25 -22.93 -18.97
CA LYS A 260 -16.02 -24.12 -19.81
C LYS A 260 -14.97 -23.84 -20.89
N ASN A 261 -13.88 -23.21 -20.47
CA ASN A 261 -12.78 -22.77 -21.31
C ASN A 261 -11.46 -22.89 -20.53
N SER A 262 -10.36 -22.51 -21.18
CA SER A 262 -9.02 -22.57 -20.59
C SER A 262 -8.87 -21.80 -19.28
N ASP A 263 -9.70 -20.78 -19.05
CA ASP A 263 -9.60 -19.95 -17.85
C ASP A 263 -10.25 -20.65 -16.65
N GLY A 264 -11.38 -21.32 -16.86
CA GLY A 264 -11.97 -22.21 -15.87
C GLY A 264 -11.09 -23.43 -15.57
N ASP A 265 -10.43 -24.01 -16.58
CA ASP A 265 -9.45 -25.07 -16.38
C ASP A 265 -8.32 -24.58 -15.45
N LYS A 266 -7.67 -23.44 -15.78
CA LYS A 266 -6.62 -22.84 -14.94
C LYS A 266 -7.12 -22.60 -13.51
N ALA A 267 -8.32 -22.03 -13.34
CA ALA A 267 -8.91 -21.77 -12.04
C ALA A 267 -9.09 -23.06 -11.22
N LEU A 268 -9.56 -24.14 -11.85
CA LEU A 268 -9.71 -25.45 -11.22
C LEU A 268 -8.37 -26.01 -10.76
N PHE A 269 -7.35 -25.99 -11.62
CA PHE A 269 -6.04 -26.54 -11.27
C PHE A 269 -5.31 -25.72 -10.20
N TYR A 270 -5.49 -24.40 -10.18
CA TYR A 270 -5.01 -23.57 -9.07
C TYR A 270 -5.69 -23.92 -7.74
N ALA A 271 -7.02 -24.06 -7.73
CA ALA A 271 -7.77 -24.45 -6.54
C ALA A 271 -7.34 -25.84 -6.04
N ILE A 272 -7.10 -26.79 -6.95
CA ILE A 272 -6.55 -28.11 -6.61
C ILE A 272 -5.18 -27.97 -5.98
N GLY A 273 -4.25 -27.22 -6.59
CA GLY A 273 -2.90 -27.05 -6.07
C GLY A 273 -2.87 -26.47 -4.65
N ASN A 274 -3.78 -25.53 -4.35
CA ASN A 274 -3.90 -24.89 -3.04
C ASN A 274 -4.64 -25.73 -1.98
N GLY A 275 -5.42 -26.73 -2.39
CA GLY A 275 -6.26 -27.48 -1.45
C GLY A 275 -7.65 -26.87 -1.22
N ASP A 276 -8.11 -25.95 -2.09
CA ASP A 276 -9.37 -25.23 -1.95
C ASP A 276 -10.58 -26.07 -2.38
N THR A 277 -11.05 -26.94 -1.47
CA THR A 277 -12.14 -27.90 -1.75
C THR A 277 -13.44 -27.23 -2.19
N GLU A 278 -13.74 -26.03 -1.68
CA GLU A 278 -14.97 -25.32 -2.02
C GLU A 278 -14.95 -24.77 -3.46
N ILE A 279 -13.83 -24.16 -3.88
CA ILE A 279 -13.66 -23.68 -5.25
C ILE A 279 -13.70 -24.84 -6.24
N VAL A 280 -13.05 -25.98 -5.90
CA VAL A 280 -13.12 -27.20 -6.71
C VAL A 280 -14.56 -27.64 -6.90
N LYS A 281 -15.36 -27.75 -5.82
CA LYS A 281 -16.78 -28.13 -5.90
C LYS A 281 -17.57 -27.20 -6.81
N ILE A 282 -17.41 -25.89 -6.63
CA ILE A 282 -18.12 -24.89 -7.43
C ILE A 282 -17.80 -25.04 -8.92
N LEU A 283 -16.52 -25.18 -9.28
CA LEU A 283 -16.09 -25.27 -10.67
C LEU A 283 -16.55 -26.56 -11.35
N ILE A 284 -16.42 -27.72 -10.70
CA ILE A 284 -16.89 -28.99 -11.28
C ILE A 284 -18.42 -29.05 -11.40
N GLU A 285 -19.16 -28.46 -10.46
CA GLU A 285 -20.62 -28.33 -10.53
C GLU A 285 -21.07 -27.42 -11.68
N LYS A 286 -20.27 -26.41 -12.03
CA LYS A 286 -20.48 -25.58 -13.23
C LYS A 286 -19.99 -26.23 -14.53
N GLY A 287 -19.43 -27.43 -14.44
CA GLY A 287 -19.07 -28.27 -15.56
C GLY A 287 -17.74 -27.91 -16.21
N VAL A 288 -16.80 -27.33 -15.44
CA VAL A 288 -15.39 -27.24 -15.85
C VAL A 288 -14.85 -28.64 -16.13
N ASP A 289 -14.03 -28.78 -17.17
CA ASP A 289 -13.42 -30.08 -17.45
C ASP A 289 -12.38 -30.40 -16.38
N VAL A 290 -12.47 -31.61 -15.84
CA VAL A 290 -11.50 -32.13 -14.87
C VAL A 290 -10.24 -32.66 -15.57
N LYS A 291 -10.15 -32.53 -16.89
CA LYS A 291 -8.96 -32.72 -17.70
C LYS A 291 -8.52 -31.38 -18.27
N ASN A 292 -7.24 -31.03 -18.15
CA ASN A 292 -6.71 -29.86 -18.84
C ASN A 292 -6.39 -30.16 -20.32
N ASN A 293 -5.97 -29.11 -21.05
CA ASN A 293 -5.54 -29.19 -22.45
C ASN A 293 -4.26 -30.03 -22.68
N TYR A 294 -3.55 -30.43 -21.62
CA TYR A 294 -2.39 -31.32 -21.68
C TYR A 294 -2.77 -32.79 -21.45
N GLY A 295 -4.04 -33.08 -21.15
CA GLY A 295 -4.54 -34.42 -20.83
C GLY A 295 -4.34 -34.83 -19.37
N ASP A 296 -3.85 -33.92 -18.51
CA ASP A 296 -3.67 -34.20 -17.09
C ASP A 296 -5.00 -34.31 -16.38
N ILE A 297 -5.11 -35.31 -15.52
CA ILE A 297 -6.31 -35.57 -14.74
C ILE A 297 -6.21 -34.75 -13.44
N ALA A 298 -7.22 -33.93 -13.13
CA ALA A 298 -7.37 -33.22 -11.86
C ALA A 298 -7.10 -34.14 -10.64
N LEU A 299 -7.47 -35.41 -10.76
CA LEU A 299 -7.21 -36.46 -9.77
C LEU A 299 -5.71 -36.72 -9.53
N PHE A 300 -4.89 -36.71 -10.59
CA PHE A 300 -3.44 -36.86 -10.47
C PHE A 300 -2.84 -35.66 -9.77
N TRP A 301 -3.25 -34.44 -10.13
CA TRP A 301 -2.80 -33.21 -9.48
C TRP A 301 -3.16 -33.19 -7.99
N ALA A 302 -4.41 -33.54 -7.64
CA ALA A 302 -4.83 -33.64 -6.24
C ALA A 302 -3.98 -34.66 -5.46
N ALA A 303 -3.66 -35.81 -6.06
CA ALA A 303 -2.80 -36.82 -5.45
C ALA A 303 -1.34 -36.34 -5.31
N TRP A 304 -0.80 -35.69 -6.33
CA TRP A 304 0.57 -35.15 -6.35
C TRP A 304 0.80 -34.14 -5.23
N HIS A 305 -0.18 -33.26 -4.99
CA HIS A 305 -0.13 -32.27 -3.91
C HIS A 305 -0.58 -32.82 -2.54
N GLY A 306 -1.02 -34.08 -2.46
CA GLY A 306 -1.44 -34.72 -1.20
C GLY A 306 -2.85 -34.35 -0.72
N HIS A 307 -3.68 -33.73 -1.58
CA HIS A 307 -5.02 -33.26 -1.25
C HIS A 307 -6.06 -34.39 -1.35
N THR A 308 -6.06 -35.27 -0.35
CA THR A 308 -6.91 -36.48 -0.31
C THR A 308 -8.40 -36.16 -0.37
N GLU A 309 -8.86 -35.09 0.28
CA GLU A 309 -10.27 -34.68 0.24
C GLU A 309 -10.70 -34.25 -1.17
N ILE A 310 -9.88 -33.44 -1.85
CA ILE A 310 -10.12 -33.04 -3.25
C ILE A 310 -10.16 -34.27 -4.16
N LYS A 311 -9.24 -35.22 -3.94
CA LYS A 311 -9.24 -36.48 -4.67
C LYS A 311 -10.59 -37.21 -4.53
N THR A 312 -11.10 -37.35 -3.30
CA THR A 312 -12.41 -37.98 -3.04
C THR A 312 -13.56 -37.22 -3.67
N ILE A 313 -13.55 -35.88 -3.64
CA ILE A 313 -14.56 -35.03 -4.29
C ILE A 313 -14.58 -35.31 -5.80
N LEU A 314 -13.42 -35.35 -6.45
CA LEU A 314 -13.30 -35.60 -7.89
C LEU A 314 -13.73 -37.02 -8.28
N GLU A 315 -13.37 -38.04 -7.48
CA GLU A 315 -13.81 -39.43 -7.69
C GLU A 315 -15.34 -39.56 -7.60
N ALA A 316 -15.94 -38.94 -6.58
CA ALA A 316 -17.39 -38.92 -6.41
C ALA A 316 -18.10 -38.22 -7.58
N TYR A 317 -17.56 -37.10 -8.05
CA TYR A 317 -18.11 -36.37 -9.20
C TYR A 317 -18.04 -37.19 -10.50
N LEU A 318 -16.88 -37.80 -10.79
CA LEU A 318 -16.69 -38.65 -11.98
C LEU A 318 -17.63 -39.86 -11.97
N THR A 319 -17.79 -40.52 -10.83
CA THR A 319 -18.69 -41.67 -10.67
C THR A 319 -20.13 -41.29 -10.99
N ARG A 320 -20.60 -40.15 -10.47
CA ARG A 320 -21.96 -39.64 -10.73
C ARG A 320 -22.21 -39.36 -12.21
N LYS A 321 -21.22 -38.78 -12.92
CA LYS A 321 -21.31 -38.43 -14.35
C LYS A 321 -21.36 -39.66 -15.26
N ILE A 322 -20.82 -40.79 -14.83
CA ILE A 322 -20.87 -42.06 -15.60
C ILE A 322 -22.19 -42.80 -15.35
N SER A 323 -22.80 -42.64 -14.17
CA SER A 323 -24.02 -43.35 -13.77
C SER A 323 -25.35 -42.68 -14.16
N GLY A 324 -25.34 -41.42 -14.61
CA GLY A 324 -26.53 -40.65 -15.00
C GLY A 324 -26.52 -40.33 -16.49
#